data_AF-A0A178M5Q6-F1
#
_entry.id   AF-A0A178M5Q6-F1
#
_cell.length_a   1.000
_cell.length_b   1.000
_cell.length_c   1.000
_cell.angle_alpha   90.00
_cell.angle_beta   90.00
_cell.angle_gamma   90.00
#
_symmetry.space_group_name_H-M   'P 1'
#
loop_
_entity.id
_entity.type
_entity.pdbx_description
1 polymer ?
#
loop_
_entity_poly.entity_id
_entity_poly.type
_entity_poly.pdbx_seq_one_letter_code
_entity_poly.pdbx_strand_id
1 'polypeptide(L)' 'MPLVRKSPSRDKVRAYRERMRAQGLRPIQIWVPDTRSAAFRDEAHRQSLVVAASAHAHADQAFIDSISDMGDE' A
#
# COMPACT_ATOMS: atom_id res chain seq x y z
N MET A 1 5.28 39.01 9.88
CA MET A 1 5.95 37.78 9.37
C MET A 1 5.47 36.60 10.21
N PRO A 2 4.57 35.71 9.73
CA PRO A 2 4.17 34.56 10.52
C PRO A 2 5.28 33.50 10.47
N LEU A 3 5.68 33.01 11.65
CA LEU A 3 6.67 31.95 11.81
C LEU A 3 6.08 30.63 11.30
N VAL A 4 6.68 30.08 10.23
CA VAL A 4 6.38 28.74 9.74
C VAL A 4 6.73 27.72 10.83
N ARG A 5 5.73 27.26 11.58
CA ARG A 5 5.88 26.12 12.47
C ARG A 5 6.14 24.89 11.60
N LYS A 6 7.39 24.41 11.57
CA LYS A 6 7.72 23.10 10.96
C LYS A 6 6.86 22.04 11.63
N SER A 7 5.87 21.54 10.91
CA SER A 7 4.95 20.53 11.42
C SER A 7 5.74 19.24 11.60
N PRO A 8 5.84 18.66 12.82
CA PRO A 8 6.63 17.45 13.09
C PRO A 8 6.27 16.27 12.17
N SER A 9 5.05 16.25 11.65
CA SER A 9 4.57 15.28 10.66
C SER A 9 5.29 15.36 9.32
N ARG A 10 5.61 16.56 8.82
CA ARG A 10 6.26 16.75 7.51
C ARG A 10 7.69 16.21 7.51
N ASP A 11 8.42 16.45 8.60
CA ASP A 11 9.79 15.97 8.75
C ASP A 11 9.83 14.44 8.92
N LYS A 12 8.90 13.85 9.69
CA LYS A 12 8.75 12.39 9.82
C LYS A 12 8.41 11.71 8.48
N VAL A 13 7.46 12.26 7.72
CA VAL A 13 7.08 11.73 6.41
C VAL A 13 8.24 11.82 5.42
N ARG A 14 9.04 12.89 5.48
CA ARG A 14 10.25 13.02 4.64
C ARG A 14 11.28 11.95 4.99
N ALA A 15 11.62 11.79 6.26
CA ALA A 15 12.59 10.79 6.72
C ALA A 15 12.15 9.35 6.37
N TYR A 16 10.85 9.03 6.52
CA TYR A 16 10.30 7.74 6.11
C TYR A 16 10.47 7.51 4.60
N ARG A 17 10.14 8.50 3.76
CA ARG A 17 10.32 8.40 2.31
C ARG A 17 11.78 8.29 1.88
N GLU A 18 12.70 8.91 2.62
CA GLU A 18 14.16 8.77 2.37
C GLU A 18 14.63 7.34 2.66
N ARG A 19 14.19 6.73 3.76
CA ARG A 19 14.48 5.31 4.07
C ARG A 19 13.91 4.37 3.01
N MET A 20 12.65 4.56 2.60
CA MET A 20 12.03 3.76 1.54
C MET A 20 12.78 3.88 0.20
N ARG A 21 13.24 5.08 -0.17
CA ARG A 21 14.05 5.27 -1.38
C ARG A 21 15.42 4.60 -1.29
N ALA A 22 16.05 4.61 -0.12
CA ALA A 22 17.32 3.91 0.10
C ALA A 22 17.18 2.39 -0.04
N GLN A 23 16.01 1.83 0.30
CA GLN A 23 15.66 0.42 0.06
C GLN A 23 15.27 0.14 -1.41
N GLY A 24 15.40 1.11 -2.32
CA GLY A 24 15.06 0.95 -3.74
C GLY A 24 13.58 1.14 -4.07
N LEU A 25 12.72 1.45 -3.09
CA LEU A 25 11.29 1.65 -3.31
C LEU A 25 10.98 3.06 -3.84
N ARG A 26 10.06 3.14 -4.80
CA ARG A 26 9.57 4.43 -5.35
C ARG A 26 8.12 4.66 -4.94
N PRO A 27 7.78 5.78 -4.30
CA PRO A 27 6.40 6.08 -3.95
C PRO A 27 5.58 6.33 -5.22
N ILE A 28 4.46 5.64 -5.36
CA ILE A 28 3.44 5.91 -6.38
C ILE A 28 2.23 6.57 -5.73
N GLN A 29 1.64 7.54 -6.43
CA GLN A 29 0.36 8.13 -6.05
C GLN A 29 -0.67 7.71 -7.07
N ILE A 30 -1.69 7.00 -6.61
CA ILE A 30 -2.81 6.56 -7.43
C ILE A 30 -4.10 7.08 -6.79
N TRP A 31 -5.06 7.42 -7.65
CA TRP A 31 -6.40 7.73 -7.21
C TRP A 31 -7.19 6.43 -7.17
N VAL A 32 -7.77 6.13 -6.02
CA VAL A 32 -8.64 4.96 -5.81
C VAL A 32 -10.06 5.43 -5.49
N PRO A 33 -11.09 4.62 -5.79
CA PRO A 33 -12.44 4.89 -5.33
C PRO A 33 -12.51 5.03 -3.81
N ASP A 34 -13.55 5.70 -3.31
CA ASP A 34 -13.75 5.85 -1.86
C ASP A 34 -13.90 4.49 -1.19
N THR A 35 -12.85 4.09 -0.48
CA THR A 35 -12.72 2.79 0.19
C THR A 35 -13.63 2.64 1.41
N ARG A 36 -14.25 3.73 1.87
CA ARG A 36 -15.22 3.72 2.97
C ARG A 36 -16.65 3.48 2.49
N SER A 37 -16.91 3.61 1.19
CA SER A 37 -18.24 3.39 0.64
C SER A 37 -18.66 1.93 0.75
N ALA A 38 -19.96 1.67 0.93
CA ALA A 38 -20.48 0.31 0.92
C ALA A 38 -20.25 -0.38 -0.44
N ALA A 39 -20.44 0.36 -1.54
CA ALA A 39 -20.21 -0.13 -2.89
C ALA A 39 -18.76 -0.62 -3.11
N PHE A 40 -17.77 0.09 -2.56
CA PHE A 40 -16.38 -0.38 -2.62
C PHE A 40 -16.19 -1.70 -1.87
N ARG A 41 -16.78 -1.84 -0.67
CA ARG A 41 -16.69 -3.09 0.10
C ARG A 41 -17.32 -4.26 -0.64
N ASP A 42 -18.49 -4.05 -1.22
CA ASP A 42 -19.21 -5.09 -1.97
C ASP A 42 -18.42 -5.52 -3.21
N GLU A 43 -17.88 -4.55 -3.96
CA GLU A 43 -17.09 -4.83 -5.15
C GLU A 43 -15.73 -5.44 -4.83
N ALA A 44 -15.04 -4.96 -3.78
CA ALA A 44 -13.81 -5.56 -3.30
C ALA A 44 -14.03 -7.02 -2.91
N HIS A 45 -15.09 -7.31 -2.14
CA HIS A 45 -15.44 -8.67 -1.77
C HIS A 45 -15.72 -9.54 -3.00
N ARG A 46 -16.53 -9.04 -3.95
CA ARG A 46 -16.83 -9.74 -5.21
C ARG A 46 -15.56 -10.06 -6.00
N GLN A 47 -14.66 -9.08 -6.16
CA GLN A 47 -13.42 -9.26 -6.91
C GLN A 47 -12.45 -10.20 -6.19
N SER A 48 -12.34 -10.12 -4.87
CA SER A 48 -11.53 -11.05 -4.08
C SER A 48 -11.97 -12.51 -4.27
N LEU A 49 -13.29 -12.78 -4.29
CA LEU A 49 -13.81 -14.12 -4.57
C LEU A 49 -13.46 -14.60 -5.99
N VAL A 50 -13.52 -13.71 -6.99
CA VAL A 50 -13.14 -14.05 -8.37
C VAL A 50 -11.66 -14.42 -8.47
N VAL A 51 -10.78 -13.65 -7.81
CA VAL A 51 -9.34 -13.93 -7.77
C VAL A 51 -9.07 -15.26 -7.05
N ALA A 52 -9.71 -15.49 -5.91
CA ALA A 52 -9.56 -16.72 -5.14
C ALA A 52 -10.05 -17.98 -5.90
N ALA A 53 -11.07 -17.84 -6.73
CA ALA A 53 -11.57 -18.91 -7.59
C ALA A 53 -10.79 -19.06 -8.90
N SER A 54 -9.80 -18.21 -9.18
CA SER A 54 -9.04 -18.27 -10.42
C SER A 54 -8.09 -19.47 -10.45
N ALA A 55 -7.82 -19.98 -11.66
CA ALA A 55 -6.85 -21.07 -11.84
C ALA A 55 -5.43 -20.71 -11.36
N HIS A 56 -5.13 -19.41 -11.24
CA HIS A 56 -3.83 -18.89 -10.86
C HIS A 56 -3.74 -18.59 -9.35
N ALA A 57 -4.82 -18.73 -8.59
CA ALA A 57 -4.88 -18.31 -7.18
C ALA A 57 -3.73 -18.88 -6.34
N HIS A 58 -3.37 -20.15 -6.53
CA HIS A 58 -2.28 -20.78 -5.81
C HIS A 58 -0.90 -20.26 -6.25
N ALA A 59 -0.71 -19.96 -7.54
CA ALA A 59 0.53 -19.42 -8.06
C ALA A 59 0.72 -17.95 -7.61
N ASP A 60 -0.36 -17.16 -7.64
CA ASP A 60 -0.38 -15.77 -7.17
C ASP A 60 -0.07 -15.72 -5.67
N GLN A 61 -0.70 -16.57 -4.87
CA GLN A 61 -0.44 -16.65 -3.43
C GLN A 61 1.01 -17.07 -3.16
N ALA A 62 1.53 -18.10 -3.84
CA ALA A 62 2.91 -18.53 -3.67
C ALA A 62 3.92 -17.44 -4.07
N PHE A 63 3.62 -16.66 -5.11
CA PHE A 63 4.44 -15.50 -5.48
C PHE A 63 4.43 -14.43 -4.40
N ILE A 64 3.25 -14.06 -3.88
CA ILE A 64 3.12 -13.09 -2.78
C ILE A 64 3.90 -13.56 -1.57
N ASP A 65 3.70 -14.80 -1.12
CA ASP A 65 4.40 -15.36 0.04
C ASP A 65 5.93 -15.32 -0.14
N SER A 66 6.43 -15.54 -1.37
CA SER A 66 7.86 -15.47 -1.68
C SER A 66 8.48 -14.07 -1.61
N ILE A 67 7.66 -13.02 -1.80
CA ILE A 67 8.12 -11.61 -1.77
C ILE A 67 7.68 -10.87 -0.50
N SER A 68 6.79 -11.47 0.30
CA SER A 68 6.26 -10.89 1.55
C SER A 68 7.25 -10.95 2.72
N ASP A 69 8.44 -11.54 2.55
CA ASP A 69 9.53 -11.42 3.50
C ASP A 69 10.24 -10.05 3.34
N MET A 70 9.63 -9.02 3.93
CA MET A 70 10.28 -7.73 4.18
C MET A 70 10.47 -7.53 5.68
N GLY A 71 11.31 -8.38 6.29
CA GLY A 71 12.09 -8.10 7.50
C GLY A 71 11.31 -7.60 8.71
N ASP A 72 10.92 -8.53 9.58
CA ASP A 72 10.82 -8.25 11.02
C ASP A 72 12.25 -8.12 11.60
N GLU A 73 12.92 -6.98 11.34
CA GLU A 73 14.00 -6.42 12.21
C GLU A 73 14.24 -4.92 11.95
#